data_AF-A0A2D8A742-F1
#
_entry.id   AF-A0A2D8A742-F1
#
_cell.length_a   1.000
_cell.length_b   1.000
_cell.length_c   1.000
_cell.angle_alpha   90.00
_cell.angle_beta   90.00
_cell.angle_gamma   90.00
#
_symmetry.space_group_name_H-M   'P 1'
#
loop_
_entity.id
_entity.type
_entity.pdbx_description
1 polymer ?
#
loop_
_entity_poly.entity_id
_entity_poly.type
_entity_poly.pdbx_seq_one_letter_code
_entity_poly.pdbx_strand_id
1 'polypeptide(L)'
;MTLKRSERGKAGHHVGGSINDFVNQKLIPWIKQNKDPQYKGFKFHDLRATRGMRFVRKAKVLGGMSDTEIITHVKGLLGHKHESTTMIYLKYDEFVQEQKKKNEAVHKAMYGENFPWDNFDE
;
A
#
# COMPACT_ATOMS: atom_id res chain seq x y z
N MET A 1 32.90 -31.74 -14.96
CA MET A 1 32.85 -30.28 -14.80
C MET A 1 31.96 -30.00 -13.60
N THR A 2 32.55 -29.74 -12.43
CA THR A 2 31.82 -29.67 -11.16
C THR A 2 31.53 -28.20 -10.85
N LEU A 3 30.26 -27.79 -10.90
CA LEU A 3 29.85 -26.41 -10.68
C LEU A 3 30.19 -25.95 -9.25
N LYS A 4 30.84 -24.78 -9.15
CA LYS A 4 31.23 -24.15 -7.88
C LYS A 4 30.00 -23.71 -7.09
N ARG A 5 30.07 -23.89 -5.77
CA ARG A 5 28.99 -23.64 -4.80
C ARG A 5 28.51 -22.18 -4.71
N SER A 6 29.23 -21.22 -5.30
CA SER A 6 28.93 -19.78 -5.23
C SER A 6 27.88 -19.29 -6.23
N GLU A 7 27.47 -20.10 -7.21
CA GLU A 7 26.47 -19.72 -8.22
C GLU A 7 25.04 -20.11 -7.84
N ARG A 8 24.85 -20.79 -6.70
CA ARG A 8 23.52 -21.02 -6.14
C ARG A 8 23.02 -19.73 -5.51
N GLY A 9 22.46 -18.85 -6.34
CA GLY A 9 21.50 -17.85 -5.87
C GLY A 9 20.55 -18.54 -4.89
N LYS A 10 20.33 -17.92 -3.73
CA LYS A 10 19.51 -18.46 -2.64
C LYS A 10 18.06 -18.65 -3.11
N ALA A 11 17.78 -19.72 -3.85
CA ALA A 11 16.44 -20.21 -4.09
C ALA A 11 16.02 -21.00 -2.86
N GLY A 12 15.81 -20.29 -1.75
CA GLY A 12 14.99 -20.80 -0.67
C GLY A 12 13.56 -20.80 -1.19
N HIS A 13 13.01 -21.96 -1.55
CA HIS A 13 11.58 -22.12 -1.71
C HIS A 13 10.94 -21.91 -0.33
N HIS A 14 10.69 -20.65 0.02
CA HIS A 14 9.84 -20.33 1.14
C HIS A 14 8.42 -20.72 0.75
N VAL A 15 7.81 -21.60 1.55
CA VAL A 15 6.38 -21.90 1.48
C VAL A 15 5.64 -20.57 1.59
N GLY A 16 4.95 -20.16 0.51
CA GLY A 16 4.28 -18.85 0.38
C GLY A 16 4.87 -17.90 -0.67
N GLY A 17 5.99 -18.24 -1.32
CA GLY A 17 6.62 -17.40 -2.35
C GLY A 17 5.88 -17.34 -3.70
N SER A 18 5.09 -18.37 -4.04
CA SER A 18 4.57 -18.55 -5.41
C SER A 18 3.72 -17.39 -5.94
N ILE A 19 2.92 -16.75 -5.06
CA ILE A 19 2.10 -15.60 -5.46
C ILE A 19 2.98 -14.37 -5.68
N ASN A 20 3.94 -14.11 -4.79
CA ASN A 20 4.88 -12.99 -4.98
C ASN A 20 5.75 -13.21 -6.23
N ASP A 21 6.19 -14.45 -6.48
CA ASP A 21 6.96 -14.80 -7.66
C ASP A 21 6.12 -14.58 -8.92
N PHE A 22 4.87 -15.04 -8.94
CA PHE A 22 3.96 -14.77 -10.04
C PHE A 22 3.74 -13.26 -10.26
N VAL A 23 3.48 -12.50 -9.19
CA VAL A 23 3.24 -11.05 -9.28
C VAL A 23 4.47 -10.35 -9.87
N ASN A 24 5.66 -10.65 -9.37
CA ASN A 24 6.89 -9.97 -9.77
C ASN A 24 7.42 -10.43 -11.14
N GLN A 25 7.29 -11.72 -11.46
CA GLN A 25 7.89 -12.31 -12.67
C GLN A 25 6.95 -12.35 -13.87
N LYS A 26 5.62 -12.28 -13.64
CA LYS A 26 4.62 -12.39 -14.72
C LYS A 26 3.71 -11.17 -14.77
N LEU A 27 3.00 -10.87 -13.69
CA LEU A 27 1.94 -9.86 -13.72
C LEU A 27 2.48 -8.43 -13.92
N ILE A 28 3.43 -7.99 -13.09
CA ILE A 28 4.01 -6.64 -13.20
C ILE A 28 4.67 -6.42 -14.57
N PRO A 29 5.51 -7.35 -15.09
CA PRO A 29 6.07 -7.23 -16.44
C PRO A 29 4.99 -7.13 -17.52
N TRP A 30 3.94 -7.94 -17.43
CA TRP A 30 2.83 -7.90 -18.39
C TRP A 30 2.10 -6.56 -18.37
N ILE A 31 1.82 -5.99 -17.18
CA ILE A 31 1.18 -4.67 -17.04
C ILE A 31 2.06 -3.58 -17.67
N LYS A 32 3.37 -3.61 -17.40
CA LYS A 32 4.32 -2.65 -17.96
C LYS A 32 4.35 -2.67 -19.49
N GLN A 33 4.29 -3.87 -20.07
CA GLN A 33 4.36 -4.05 -21.51
C GLN A 33 3.04 -3.68 -22.22
N ASN A 34 1.89 -3.89 -21.58
CA ASN A 34 0.59 -3.85 -22.27
C ASN A 34 -0.32 -2.69 -21.84
N LYS A 35 -0.05 -2.02 -20.71
CA LYS A 35 -0.96 -1.03 -20.12
C LYS A 35 -0.25 0.27 -19.73
N ASP A 36 0.78 0.18 -18.90
CA ASP A 36 1.46 1.35 -18.36
C ASP A 36 2.96 1.05 -18.15
N PRO A 37 3.84 1.53 -19.05
CA PRO A 37 5.29 1.37 -18.91
C PRO A 37 5.86 1.93 -17.61
N GLN A 38 5.21 2.91 -16.99
CA GLN A 38 5.64 3.55 -15.75
C GLN A 38 5.07 2.89 -14.49
N TYR A 39 4.34 1.78 -14.63
CA TYR A 39 3.70 1.11 -13.51
C TYR A 39 4.72 0.70 -12.43
N LYS A 40 4.56 1.21 -11.21
CA LYS A 40 5.54 1.02 -10.12
C LYS A 40 5.47 -0.36 -9.44
N GLY A 41 4.44 -1.15 -9.72
CA GLY A 41 4.22 -2.45 -9.10
C GLY A 41 3.50 -2.36 -7.75
N PHE A 42 3.23 -3.53 -7.16
CA PHE A 42 2.63 -3.67 -5.84
C PHE A 42 3.13 -4.97 -5.19
N LYS A 43 3.03 -5.06 -3.86
CA LYS A 43 3.32 -6.29 -3.10
C LYS A 43 2.02 -7.01 -2.78
N PHE A 44 2.06 -8.34 -2.63
CA PHE A 44 0.88 -9.10 -2.21
C PHE A 44 0.31 -8.60 -0.86
N HIS A 45 1.17 -8.08 0.02
CA HIS A 45 0.76 -7.43 1.25
C HIS A 45 -0.22 -6.25 1.01
N ASP A 46 -0.02 -5.49 -0.07
CA ASP A 46 -0.85 -4.33 -0.41
C ASP A 46 -2.27 -4.78 -0.79
N LEU A 47 -2.40 -5.94 -1.45
CA LEU A 47 -3.70 -6.55 -1.72
C LEU A 47 -4.41 -6.98 -0.43
N ARG A 48 -3.68 -7.61 0.48
CA ARG A 48 -4.20 -8.01 1.79
C ARG A 48 -4.69 -6.79 2.56
N ALA A 49 -3.91 -5.70 2.58
CA ALA A 49 -4.29 -4.46 3.20
C ALA A 49 -5.52 -3.81 2.55
N THR A 50 -5.59 -3.79 1.23
CA THR A 50 -6.73 -3.24 0.49
C THR A 50 -8.03 -3.98 0.82
N ARG A 51 -7.98 -5.32 0.91
CA ARG A 51 -9.13 -6.14 1.31
C ARG A 51 -9.57 -5.84 2.74
N GLY A 52 -8.63 -5.75 3.68
CA GLY A 52 -8.90 -5.38 5.07
C GLY A 52 -9.58 -4.01 5.19
N MET A 53 -9.03 -2.99 4.51
CA MET A 53 -9.61 -1.65 4.50
C MET A 53 -11.02 -1.61 3.89
N ARG A 54 -11.25 -2.39 2.83
CA ARG A 54 -12.59 -2.49 2.23
C ARG A 54 -13.61 -3.04 3.21
N PHE A 55 -13.23 -4.04 4.01
CA PHE A 55 -14.11 -4.57 5.05
C PHE A 55 -14.42 -3.51 6.11
N VAL A 56 -13.40 -2.84 6.66
CA VAL A 56 -13.58 -1.80 7.70
C VAL A 56 -14.54 -0.71 7.23
N ARG A 57 -14.32 -0.18 6.01
CA ARG A 57 -15.19 0.85 5.44
C ARG A 57 -16.64 0.39 5.32
N LYS A 58 -16.86 -0.83 4.84
CA LYS A 58 -18.23 -1.40 4.74
C LYS A 58 -18.87 -1.60 6.10
N ALA A 59 -18.13 -2.14 7.07
CA ALA A 59 -18.63 -2.38 8.42
C ALA A 59 -19.00 -1.07 9.13
N LYS A 60 -18.17 -0.03 8.98
CA LYS A 60 -18.47 1.32 9.51
C LYS A 60 -19.73 1.94 8.88
N VAL A 61 -19.96 1.74 7.58
CA VAL A 61 -21.13 2.28 6.88
C VAL A 61 -22.42 1.52 7.22
N LEU A 62 -22.37 0.19 7.28
CA LEU A 62 -23.54 -0.63 7.58
C LEU A 62 -24.01 -0.50 9.04
N GLY A 63 -23.11 -0.12 9.93
CA GLY A 63 -23.38 -0.11 11.37
C GLY A 63 -23.56 -1.52 11.94
N GLY A 64 -23.78 -1.59 13.25
CA GLY A 64 -24.06 -2.87 13.94
C GLY A 64 -22.84 -3.67 14.40
N MET A 65 -21.62 -3.19 14.14
CA MET A 65 -20.40 -3.69 14.79
C MET A 65 -19.67 -2.54 15.47
N SER A 66 -19.19 -2.78 16.69
CA SER A 66 -18.25 -1.90 17.36
C SER A 66 -16.88 -1.93 16.68
N ASP A 67 -16.08 -0.87 16.87
CA ASP A 67 -14.71 -0.78 16.35
C ASP A 67 -13.84 -1.99 16.78
N THR A 68 -14.04 -2.49 18.00
CA THR A 68 -13.34 -3.67 18.53
C THR A 68 -13.70 -4.95 17.77
N GLU A 69 -14.98 -5.14 17.44
CA GLU A 69 -15.46 -6.29 16.67
C GLU A 69 -14.94 -6.25 15.23
N ILE A 70 -14.96 -5.06 14.61
CA ILE A 70 -14.41 -4.84 13.27
C ILE A 70 -12.93 -5.23 13.25
N ILE A 71 -12.13 -4.76 14.21
CA ILE A 71 -10.70 -5.08 14.29
C ILE A 71 -10.44 -6.56 14.54
N THR A 72 -11.21 -7.18 15.43
CA THR A 72 -11.08 -8.61 15.72
C THR A 72 -11.34 -9.44 14.46
N HIS A 73 -12.37 -9.07 13.69
CA HIS A 73 -12.70 -9.74 12.44
C HIS A 73 -11.61 -9.54 11.37
N VAL A 74 -11.11 -8.32 11.20
CA VAL A 74 -10.04 -8.02 10.25
C VAL A 74 -8.75 -8.73 10.63
N LYS A 75 -8.40 -8.80 11.91
CA LYS A 75 -7.23 -9.55 12.40
C LYS A 75 -7.31 -11.02 11.98
N GLY A 76 -8.47 -11.65 12.15
CA GLY A 76 -8.74 -13.02 11.69
C GLY A 76 -8.63 -13.15 10.18
N LEU A 77 -9.26 -12.24 9.44
CA LEU A 77 -9.27 -12.24 7.97
C LEU A 77 -7.87 -12.05 7.35
N LEU A 78 -7.02 -11.26 8.01
CA LEU A 78 -5.66 -10.98 7.55
C LEU A 78 -4.60 -11.90 8.18
N GLY A 79 -4.96 -12.74 9.16
CA GLY A 79 -4.01 -13.61 9.87
C GLY A 79 -2.95 -12.82 10.65
N HIS A 80 -3.32 -11.67 11.22
CA HIS A 80 -2.40 -10.85 12.00
C HIS A 80 -2.22 -11.43 13.41
N LYS A 81 -0.96 -11.54 13.85
CA LYS A 81 -0.63 -11.97 15.22
C LYS A 81 -1.00 -10.90 16.27
N HIS A 82 -0.81 -9.63 15.93
CA HIS A 82 -1.01 -8.50 16.83
C HIS A 82 -2.15 -7.59 16.37
N GLU A 83 -2.93 -7.11 17.33
CA GLU A 83 -4.04 -6.17 17.07
C GLU A 83 -3.54 -4.79 16.69
N SER A 84 -2.40 -4.35 17.23
CA SER A 84 -1.79 -3.05 16.95
C SER A 84 -1.56 -2.80 15.47
N THR A 85 -1.19 -3.82 14.69
CA THR A 85 -1.03 -3.74 13.23
C THR A 85 -2.36 -3.53 12.49
N THR A 86 -3.46 -3.96 13.10
CA THR A 86 -4.80 -3.88 12.54
C THR A 86 -5.52 -2.60 12.99
N MET A 87 -5.22 -2.07 14.18
CA MET A 87 -5.79 -0.82 14.70
C MET A 87 -5.61 0.38 13.76
N ILE A 88 -4.52 0.38 12.98
CA ILE A 88 -4.25 1.41 11.96
C ILE A 88 -5.41 1.52 10.95
N TYR A 89 -6.12 0.42 10.67
CA TYR A 89 -7.20 0.40 9.69
C TYR A 89 -8.42 1.22 10.11
N LEU A 90 -8.70 1.35 11.41
CA LEU A 90 -9.86 2.12 11.89
C LEU A 90 -9.71 3.62 11.63
N LYS A 91 -8.49 4.13 11.77
CA LYS A 91 -8.17 5.56 11.68
C LYS A 91 -7.47 5.94 10.37
N TYR A 92 -7.30 4.99 9.46
CA TYR A 92 -6.52 5.19 8.25
C TYR A 92 -7.08 6.33 7.38
N ASP A 93 -8.40 6.40 7.22
CA ASP A 93 -9.02 7.43 6.38
C ASP A 93 -8.85 8.83 6.99
N GLU A 94 -9.00 8.97 8.31
CA GLU A 94 -8.74 10.22 9.04
C GLU A 94 -7.27 10.65 8.89
N PHE A 95 -6.34 9.70 9.10
CA PHE A 95 -4.91 9.93 8.93
C PHE A 95 -4.58 10.42 7.51
N VAL A 96 -5.11 9.77 6.48
CA VAL A 96 -4.86 10.17 5.07
C VAL A 96 -5.39 11.57 4.79
N GLN A 97 -6.58 11.92 5.28
CA GLN A 97 -7.13 13.26 5.10
C GLN A 97 -6.29 14.33 5.82
N GLU A 98 -5.82 14.02 7.04
CA GLU A 98 -4.94 14.92 7.78
C GLU A 98 -3.61 15.15 7.04
N GLN A 99 -2.98 14.10 6.53
CA GLN A 99 -1.75 14.21 5.75
C GLN A 99 -1.96 15.01 4.47
N LYS A 100 -3.10 14.81 3.78
CA LYS A 100 -3.44 15.58 2.57
C LYS A 100 -3.53 17.08 2.88
N LYS A 101 -4.24 17.46 3.94
CA LYS A 101 -4.35 18.87 4.37
C LYS A 101 -3.00 19.48 4.72
N LYS A 102 -2.14 18.74 5.43
CA LYS A 102 -0.78 19.19 5.77
C LYS A 102 0.06 19.41 4.51
N ASN A 103 0.01 18.48 3.56
CA ASN A 103 0.73 18.61 2.29
C ASN A 103 0.23 19.80 1.46
N GLU A 104 -1.07 20.03 1.41
CA GLU A 104 -1.66 21.21 0.74
C GLU A 104 -1.19 22.52 1.40
N ALA A 105 -1.14 22.57 2.73
CA ALA A 105 -0.65 23.73 3.47
C ALA A 105 0.84 24.00 3.20
N VAL A 106 1.67 22.96 3.18
CA VAL A 106 3.09 23.06 2.83
C VAL A 106 3.26 23.52 1.38
N HIS A 107 2.53 22.93 0.43
CA HIS A 107 2.59 23.34 -0.98
C HIS A 107 2.22 24.82 -1.14
N LYS A 108 1.17 25.28 -0.45
CA LYS A 108 0.79 26.69 -0.45
C LYS A 108 1.86 27.58 0.19
N ALA A 109 2.50 27.15 1.27
CA ALA A 109 3.57 27.92 1.92
C ALA A 109 4.85 27.98 1.06
N MET A 110 5.14 26.94 0.27
CA MET A 110 6.35 26.87 -0.55
C MET A 110 6.18 27.50 -1.95
N TYR A 111 4.99 27.40 -2.53
CA TYR A 111 4.72 27.73 -3.93
C TYR A 111 3.48 28.62 -4.13
N GLY A 112 2.81 29.03 -3.05
CA GLY A 112 1.59 29.84 -3.10
C GLY A 112 1.82 31.34 -2.92
N GLU A 113 3.08 31.79 -2.82
CA GLU A 113 3.44 33.20 -2.98
C GLU A 113 3.79 33.44 -4.45
N ASN A 114 3.10 34.39 -5.10
CA ASN A 114 3.61 34.98 -6.33
C ASN A 114 4.82 35.81 -5.91
N PHE A 115 6.02 35.36 -6.28
CA PHE A 115 7.20 36.15 -6.01
C PHE A 115 7.27 37.34 -6.96
N PRO A 116 7.89 38.47 -6.56
CA PRO A 116 7.99 39.66 -7.40
C PRO A 116 8.64 39.41 -8.78
N TRP A 117 9.39 38.32 -8.94
CA TRP A 117 10.03 37.88 -10.18
C TRP A 117 9.23 36.81 -10.95
N ASP A 118 8.05 36.39 -10.52
CA ASP A 118 7.18 35.49 -11.31
C ASP A 118 6.37 36.25 -12.38
N ASN A 119 6.43 37.59 -12.38
CA ASN A 119 5.87 38.48 -13.40
C ASN A 119 6.98 38.95 -14.36
N PHE A 120 7.55 38.04 -15.16
CA PHE A 120 8.32 38.44 -16.34
C PHE A 120 7.34 38.57 -17.50
N ASP A 121 6.70 39.73 -17.64
CA ASP A 121 6.16 40.30 -18.89
C ASP A 121 5.21 41.48 -18.56
N GLU A 122 5.78 42.69 -18.44
CA GLU A 122 5.15 43.95 -18.87
C GLU A 122 6.06 44.61 -19.91
#